data_AF-A0A517LXK6-F1
#
_entry.id   AF-A0A517LXK6-F1
#
_cell.length_a   1.000
_cell.length_b   1.000
_cell.length_c   1.000
_cell.angle_alpha   90.00
_cell.angle_beta   90.00
_cell.angle_gamma   90.00
#
_symmetry.space_group_name_H-M   'P 1'
#
loop_
_entity.id
_entity.type
_entity.pdbx_description
1 polymer ?
#
loop_
_entity_poly.entity_id
_entity_poly.type
_entity_poly.pdbx_seq_one_letter_code
_entity_poly.pdbx_strand_id
1 'polypeptide(L)'
;MGERLRRLEGLAAKVLGLSARSVERLHRVKVRLTRSGYHFGFVALFTIVGAVVRDLNLLAILAGLLIGTLIIQWRFARGTLLGLTVARQLPTEVFAGDLFTLRYRIRNARQLLPGWFIQVDDRILCETHRREAANGHAAVAYIGCRNEQLAMFNCRVAQRGRYLLGPLKLATEFPFGLMRAVRWIDRREEFIVYPRLGQLRQGWRGWMLSEQPGLVASRRRAGVNEGDFYGLRGWQNGDSRRWIHWRTTARIGELAVRQFEQQQRQQIGILVDLHQDVPSGESLERLIAFAATLVNEVLRNPETQVGFAITDGMAISNRNCRGGEFRRRVLSSLALATRQPGAPLHDKLRELVSVSDANWPIVIASTRPMDLQALEGNRADESVAGRLDLRWLNLADSSSEQIFMETPRDD
;
A
#
# COMPACT_ATOMS: atom_id res chain seq x y z
N MET A 1 24.74 -5.14 45.06
CA MET A 1 23.33 -5.52 44.81
C MET A 1 23.12 -6.17 43.43
N GLY A 2 23.69 -5.64 42.34
CA GLY A 2 23.43 -6.12 40.97
C GLY A 2 23.95 -7.52 40.62
N GLU A 3 24.97 -8.03 41.31
CA GLU A 3 25.57 -9.34 40.99
C GLU A 3 24.75 -10.54 41.52
N ARG A 4 24.09 -10.38 42.67
CA ARG A 4 23.14 -11.38 43.22
C ARG A 4 21.85 -11.45 42.39
N LEU A 5 21.39 -10.32 41.87
CA LEU A 5 20.25 -10.25 40.94
C LEU A 5 20.54 -10.99 39.63
N ARG A 6 21.72 -10.78 39.03
CA ARG A 6 22.13 -11.50 37.81
C ARG A 6 22.26 -13.01 38.01
N ARG A 7 22.71 -13.47 39.18
CA ARG A 7 22.77 -14.92 39.50
C ARG A 7 21.37 -15.54 39.65
N LEU A 8 20.43 -14.82 40.28
CA LEU A 8 19.04 -15.27 40.39
C LEU A 8 18.31 -15.26 39.03
N GLU A 9 18.60 -14.29 38.17
CA GLU A 9 18.10 -14.23 36.79
C GLU A 9 18.65 -15.38 35.93
N GLY A 10 19.92 -15.73 36.10
CA GLY A 10 20.54 -16.89 35.45
C GLY A 10 19.91 -18.22 35.88
N LEU A 11 19.61 -18.37 37.16
CA LEU A 11 18.92 -19.56 37.69
C LEU A 11 17.46 -19.63 37.22
N ALA A 12 16.73 -18.52 37.21
CA ALA A 12 15.36 -18.45 36.70
C ALA A 12 15.29 -18.70 35.18
N ALA A 13 16.27 -18.21 34.41
CA ALA A 13 16.39 -18.46 32.97
C ALA A 13 16.71 -19.93 32.67
N LYS A 14 17.51 -20.59 33.52
CA LYS A 14 17.84 -22.01 33.43
C LYS A 14 16.66 -22.92 33.80
N VAL A 15 15.90 -22.56 34.84
CA VAL A 15 14.65 -23.26 35.24
C VAL A 15 13.53 -23.11 34.21
N LEU A 16 13.52 -22.01 33.43
CA LEU A 16 12.51 -21.73 32.41
C LEU A 16 12.95 -22.03 30.96
N GLY A 17 14.20 -22.46 30.74
CA GLY A 17 14.74 -22.78 29.41
C GLY A 17 14.82 -21.58 28.45
N LEU A 18 15.09 -20.38 28.96
CA LEU A 18 15.05 -19.13 28.17
C LEU A 18 16.47 -18.61 27.86
N SER A 19 16.73 -18.27 26.59
CA SER A 19 18.00 -17.68 26.13
C SER A 19 18.23 -16.25 26.65
N ALA A 20 19.47 -15.75 26.66
CA ALA A 20 19.82 -14.38 27.04
C ALA A 20 19.06 -13.28 26.24
N ARG A 21 18.71 -13.53 24.96
CA ARG A 21 17.85 -12.64 24.14
C ARG A 21 16.39 -12.57 24.60
N SER A 22 15.97 -13.47 25.48
CA SER A 22 14.67 -13.44 26.14
C SER A 22 14.69 -12.54 27.38
N VAL A 23 15.89 -12.26 27.93
CA VAL A 23 16.07 -11.45 29.15
C VAL A 23 15.92 -9.96 28.86
N GLU A 24 16.42 -9.47 27.73
CA GLU A 24 16.15 -8.08 27.26
C GLU A 24 14.66 -7.81 27.00
N ARG A 25 13.90 -8.87 26.66
CA ARG A 25 12.43 -8.82 26.52
C ARG A 25 11.67 -8.76 27.85
N LEU A 26 12.32 -9.06 28.99
CA LEU A 26 11.68 -9.14 30.31
C LEU A 26 11.26 -7.79 30.89
N HIS A 27 11.90 -6.69 30.50
CA HIS A 27 11.61 -5.34 31.03
C HIS A 27 10.30 -4.71 30.54
N ARG A 28 9.56 -5.37 29.62
CA ARG A 28 8.41 -4.75 28.91
C ARG A 28 7.05 -5.33 29.23
N VAL A 29 6.93 -6.31 30.14
CA VAL A 29 5.63 -6.89 30.53
C VAL A 29 5.13 -6.26 31.83
N LYS A 30 4.08 -5.46 31.75
CA LYS A 30 3.39 -4.88 32.92
C LYS A 30 2.18 -5.75 33.25
N VAL A 31 2.07 -6.20 34.49
CA VAL A 31 0.89 -6.94 34.98
C VAL A 31 0.12 -6.04 35.94
N ARG A 32 -1.19 -5.93 35.76
CA ARG A 32 -2.08 -5.16 36.64
C ARG A 32 -3.25 -6.04 37.07
N LEU A 33 -3.76 -5.85 38.28
CA LEU A 33 -4.99 -6.49 38.72
C LEU A 33 -6.17 -5.92 37.93
N THR A 34 -7.08 -6.81 37.53
CA THR A 34 -8.39 -6.41 36.98
C THR A 34 -9.33 -6.06 38.14
N ARG A 35 -10.54 -5.55 37.83
CA ARG A 35 -11.56 -5.30 38.87
C ARG A 35 -11.87 -6.57 39.67
N SER A 36 -12.07 -7.69 38.98
CA SER A 36 -12.26 -9.01 39.61
C SER A 36 -11.03 -9.44 40.42
N GLY A 37 -9.82 -9.13 39.95
CA GLY A 37 -8.59 -9.34 40.70
C GLY A 37 -8.55 -8.60 42.03
N TYR A 38 -9.01 -7.34 42.07
CA TYR A 38 -9.08 -6.57 43.31
C TYR A 38 -10.11 -7.16 44.29
N HIS A 39 -11.30 -7.55 43.82
CA HIS A 39 -12.29 -8.22 44.67
C HIS A 39 -11.74 -9.54 45.23
N PHE A 40 -11.09 -10.35 44.39
CA PHE A 40 -10.47 -11.60 44.79
C PHE A 40 -9.34 -11.36 45.81
N GLY A 41 -8.50 -10.34 45.59
CA GLY A 41 -7.46 -9.94 46.52
C GLY A 41 -8.00 -9.45 47.86
N PHE A 42 -9.13 -8.73 47.86
CA PHE A 42 -9.82 -8.32 49.08
C PHE A 42 -10.36 -9.51 49.86
N VAL A 43 -11.00 -10.48 49.20
CA VAL A 43 -11.46 -11.73 49.84
C VAL A 43 -10.26 -12.49 50.41
N ALA A 44 -9.19 -12.65 49.65
CA ALA A 44 -7.97 -13.31 50.13
C ALA A 44 -7.40 -12.61 51.38
N LEU A 45 -7.32 -11.28 51.37
CA LEU A 45 -6.87 -10.50 52.52
C LEU A 45 -7.78 -10.70 53.74
N PHE A 46 -9.09 -10.64 53.55
CA PHE A 46 -10.07 -10.87 54.62
C PHE A 46 -9.95 -12.28 55.20
N THR A 47 -9.79 -13.30 54.34
CA THR A 47 -9.57 -14.70 54.78
C THR A 47 -8.27 -14.84 55.58
N ILE A 48 -7.18 -14.18 55.17
CA ILE A 48 -5.90 -14.19 55.91
C ILE A 48 -6.09 -13.58 57.29
N VAL A 49 -6.71 -12.40 57.38
CA VAL A 49 -6.97 -11.73 58.67
C VAL A 49 -7.84 -12.62 59.56
N GLY A 50 -8.90 -13.21 59.01
CA GLY A 50 -9.75 -14.14 59.74
C GLY A 50 -9.00 -15.38 60.25
N ALA A 51 -8.09 -15.94 59.44
CA ALA A 51 -7.26 -17.08 59.82
C ALA A 51 -6.35 -16.75 61.01
N VAL A 52 -5.69 -15.58 60.97
CA VAL A 52 -4.76 -15.12 62.01
C VAL A 52 -5.48 -14.77 63.31
N VAL A 53 -6.63 -14.12 63.24
CA VAL A 53 -7.37 -13.68 64.44
C VAL A 53 -8.03 -14.86 65.17
N ARG A 54 -8.45 -15.90 64.43
CA ARG A 54 -9.22 -17.03 64.98
C ARG A 54 -8.38 -18.28 65.21
N ASP A 55 -7.10 -18.28 64.82
CA ASP A 55 -6.22 -19.46 64.80
C ASP A 55 -6.85 -20.69 64.11
N LEU A 56 -7.67 -20.45 63.08
CA LEU A 56 -8.37 -21.51 62.35
C LEU A 56 -7.54 -22.01 61.16
N ASN A 57 -7.02 -23.23 61.28
CA ASN A 57 -6.22 -23.89 60.24
C ASN A 57 -6.93 -23.97 58.87
N LEU A 58 -8.26 -24.16 58.84
CA LEU A 58 -9.04 -24.22 57.59
C LEU A 58 -9.01 -22.89 56.82
N LEU A 59 -9.11 -21.75 57.53
CA LEU A 59 -9.02 -20.43 56.92
C LEU A 59 -7.60 -20.17 56.40
N ALA A 60 -6.57 -20.68 57.09
CA ALA A 60 -5.18 -20.59 56.62
C ALA A 60 -4.96 -21.36 55.31
N ILE A 61 -5.51 -22.59 55.20
CA ILE A 61 -5.45 -23.38 53.96
C ILE A 61 -6.18 -22.65 52.81
N LEU A 62 -7.37 -22.13 53.06
CA LEU A 62 -8.14 -21.38 52.07
C LEU A 62 -7.39 -20.12 51.61
N ALA A 63 -6.82 -19.35 52.55
CA ALA A 63 -5.98 -18.20 52.25
C ALA A 63 -4.78 -18.57 51.38
N GLY A 64 -4.10 -19.67 51.71
CA GLY A 64 -2.99 -20.22 50.91
C GLY A 64 -3.41 -20.57 49.49
N LEU A 65 -4.59 -21.18 49.31
CA LEU A 65 -5.14 -21.51 47.99
C LEU A 65 -5.43 -20.25 47.17
N LEU A 66 -6.08 -19.23 47.77
CA LEU A 66 -6.40 -17.97 47.08
C LEU A 66 -5.13 -17.23 46.65
N ILE A 67 -4.14 -17.10 47.55
CA ILE A 67 -2.84 -16.51 47.21
C ILE A 67 -2.13 -17.34 46.13
N GLY A 68 -2.18 -18.67 46.25
CA GLY A 68 -1.66 -19.60 45.25
C GLY A 68 -2.25 -19.34 43.86
N THR A 69 -3.56 -19.15 43.75
CA THR A 69 -4.24 -18.81 42.49
C THR A 69 -3.77 -17.47 41.92
N LEU A 70 -3.58 -16.43 42.75
CA LEU A 70 -3.03 -15.15 42.30
C LEU A 70 -1.59 -15.28 41.77
N ILE A 71 -0.75 -16.07 42.45
CA ILE A 71 0.63 -16.34 42.02
C ILE A 71 0.63 -17.14 40.71
N ILE A 72 -0.20 -18.18 40.60
CA ILE A 72 -0.35 -18.99 39.39
C ILE A 72 -0.81 -18.09 38.23
N GLN A 73 -1.86 -17.29 38.41
CA GLN A 73 -2.33 -16.33 37.41
C GLN A 73 -1.20 -15.40 36.95
N TRP A 74 -0.48 -14.78 37.89
CA TRP A 74 0.62 -13.88 37.57
C TRP A 74 1.70 -14.58 36.74
N ARG A 75 2.09 -15.81 37.12
CA ARG A 75 3.09 -16.60 36.40
C ARG A 75 2.62 -17.01 35.00
N PHE A 76 1.37 -17.42 34.85
CA PHE A 76 0.79 -17.78 33.55
C PHE A 76 0.69 -16.57 32.63
N ALA A 77 0.05 -15.49 33.07
CA ALA A 77 -0.15 -14.30 32.25
C ALA A 77 1.18 -13.67 31.80
N ARG A 78 2.15 -13.57 32.73
CA ARG A 78 3.50 -13.08 32.41
C ARG A 78 4.26 -14.05 31.49
N GLY A 79 4.25 -15.34 31.80
CA GLY A 79 4.97 -16.37 31.04
C GLY A 79 4.48 -16.50 29.60
N THR A 80 3.17 -16.40 29.39
CA THR A 80 2.55 -16.42 28.05
C THR A 80 3.12 -15.29 27.20
N LEU A 81 3.04 -14.03 27.63
CA LEU A 81 3.50 -12.90 26.81
C LEU A 81 5.02 -12.88 26.56
N LEU A 82 5.84 -13.41 27.48
CA LEU A 82 7.29 -13.47 27.30
C LEU A 82 7.72 -14.48 26.23
N GLY A 83 6.99 -15.59 26.10
CA GLY A 83 7.27 -16.64 25.13
C GLY A 83 6.80 -16.36 23.70
N LEU A 84 6.05 -15.27 23.50
CA LEU A 84 5.49 -14.92 22.20
C LEU A 84 6.43 -14.00 21.41
N THR A 85 6.51 -14.28 20.11
CA THR A 85 7.08 -13.41 19.09
C THR A 85 6.01 -13.10 18.06
N VAL A 86 5.88 -11.82 17.71
CA VAL A 86 4.90 -11.38 16.71
C VAL A 86 5.63 -10.69 15.57
N ALA A 87 5.28 -11.07 14.35
CA ALA A 87 5.71 -10.42 13.13
C ALA A 87 4.48 -9.91 12.37
N ARG A 88 4.55 -8.69 11.86
CA ARG A 88 3.55 -8.15 10.95
C ARG A 88 3.84 -8.67 9.55
N GLN A 89 2.77 -8.89 8.79
CA GLN A 89 2.85 -9.09 7.36
C GLN A 89 2.01 -8.00 6.72
N LEU A 90 2.70 -7.02 6.14
CA LEU A 90 2.07 -5.89 5.46
C LEU A 90 1.46 -6.37 4.15
N PRO A 91 0.28 -5.86 3.77
CA PRO A 91 -0.23 -6.04 2.41
C PRO A 91 0.72 -5.39 1.40
N THR A 92 0.80 -5.97 0.20
CA THR A 92 1.67 -5.47 -0.87
C THR A 92 1.22 -4.11 -1.41
N GLU A 93 -0.09 -3.90 -1.51
CA GLU A 93 -0.70 -2.69 -2.03
C GLU A 93 -1.96 -2.38 -1.21
N VAL A 94 -2.14 -1.12 -0.83
CA VAL A 94 -3.32 -0.62 -0.12
C VAL A 94 -3.76 0.64 -0.83
N PHE A 95 -5.04 0.75 -1.16
CA PHE A 95 -5.61 1.94 -1.79
C PHE A 95 -6.50 2.67 -0.78
N ALA A 96 -6.51 4.00 -0.84
CA ALA A 96 -7.32 4.83 0.03
C ALA A 96 -8.81 4.53 -0.17
N GLY A 97 -9.53 4.30 0.93
CA GLY A 97 -10.95 3.94 0.95
C GLY A 97 -11.22 2.43 0.85
N ASP A 98 -10.26 1.60 0.46
CA ASP A 98 -10.45 0.16 0.35
C ASP A 98 -10.21 -0.56 1.69
N LEU A 99 -10.90 -1.68 1.89
CA LEU A 99 -10.65 -2.58 3.01
C LEU A 99 -9.37 -3.39 2.76
N PHE A 100 -8.44 -3.36 3.70
CA PHE A 100 -7.24 -4.18 3.67
C PHE A 100 -7.06 -4.95 4.98
N THR A 101 -6.42 -6.12 4.88
CA THR A 101 -6.19 -7.00 6.02
C THR A 101 -4.74 -6.91 6.50
N LEU A 102 -4.55 -6.51 7.75
CA LEU A 102 -3.29 -6.68 8.46
C LEU A 102 -3.21 -8.09 9.04
N ARG A 103 -2.14 -8.81 8.73
CA ARG A 103 -1.90 -10.16 9.24
C ARG A 103 -0.78 -10.13 10.28
N TYR A 104 -1.07 -10.67 11.45
CA TYR A 104 -0.13 -10.82 12.56
C TYR A 104 0.23 -12.28 12.70
N ARG A 105 1.48 -12.60 12.41
CA ARG A 105 2.05 -13.93 12.62
C ARG A 105 2.56 -14.02 14.05
N ILE A 106 1.84 -14.78 14.87
CA ILE A 106 2.15 -14.97 16.30
C ILE A 106 2.75 -16.36 16.49
N ARG A 107 4.00 -16.42 16.91
CA ARG A 107 4.71 -17.66 17.20
C ARG A 107 4.93 -17.82 18.70
N ASN A 108 4.57 -18.99 19.22
CA ASN A 108 4.86 -19.40 20.58
C ASN A 108 6.16 -20.20 20.61
N ALA A 109 7.22 -19.65 21.21
CA ALA A 109 8.51 -20.32 21.32
C ALA A 109 8.59 -21.32 22.49
N ARG A 110 7.56 -21.39 23.35
CA ARG A 110 7.56 -22.22 24.54
C ARG A 110 7.32 -23.68 24.20
N GLN A 111 7.95 -24.56 24.99
CA GLN A 111 7.87 -26.01 24.79
C GLN A 111 6.72 -26.66 25.56
N LEU A 112 6.36 -26.12 26.73
CA LEU A 112 5.46 -26.79 27.68
C LEU A 112 4.13 -26.07 27.90
N LEU A 113 4.03 -24.80 27.51
CA LEU A 113 2.86 -23.97 27.84
C LEU A 113 2.29 -23.31 26.58
N PRO A 114 1.03 -23.63 26.23
CA PRO A 114 0.31 -22.92 25.18
C PRO A 114 0.03 -21.46 25.57
N GLY A 115 -0.36 -20.67 24.58
CA GLY A 115 -0.93 -19.34 24.77
C GLY A 115 -2.43 -19.38 24.52
N TRP A 116 -3.21 -18.75 25.41
CA TRP A 116 -4.66 -18.61 25.26
C TRP A 116 -5.07 -17.13 25.32
N PHE A 117 -6.14 -16.79 24.62
CA PHE A 117 -6.76 -15.46 24.58
C PHE A 117 -5.72 -14.33 24.53
N ILE A 118 -4.94 -14.34 23.45
CA ILE A 118 -3.94 -13.32 23.19
C ILE A 118 -4.60 -12.23 22.37
N GLN A 119 -4.68 -11.03 22.93
CA GLN A 119 -5.10 -9.82 22.23
C GLN A 119 -3.88 -9.15 21.61
N VAL A 120 -4.03 -8.72 20.37
CA VAL A 120 -3.04 -7.96 19.60
C VAL A 120 -3.69 -6.65 19.22
N ASP A 121 -3.23 -5.57 19.86
CA ASP A 121 -3.61 -4.21 19.51
C ASP A 121 -2.46 -3.57 18.70
N ASP A 122 -2.77 -2.93 17.60
CA ASP A 122 -1.81 -2.15 16.80
C ASP A 122 -2.42 -0.79 16.44
N ARG A 123 -1.58 0.22 16.26
CA ARG A 123 -2.03 1.59 15.95
C ARG A 123 -1.53 1.98 14.58
N ILE A 124 -2.41 2.59 13.78
CA ILE A 124 -2.07 3.12 12.46
C ILE A 124 -2.08 4.64 12.57
N LEU A 125 -0.91 5.25 12.43
CA LEU A 125 -0.71 6.68 12.53
C LEU A 125 -0.45 7.24 11.13
N CYS A 126 -1.18 8.29 10.74
CA CYS A 126 -0.86 9.05 9.54
C CYS A 126 0.39 9.90 9.80
N GLU A 127 1.41 9.82 8.95
CA GLU A 127 2.65 10.58 9.14
C GLU A 127 2.41 12.09 9.03
N THR A 128 1.63 12.52 8.02
CA THR A 128 1.38 13.92 7.69
C THR A 128 0.65 14.67 8.82
N HIS A 129 -0.37 14.06 9.41
CA HIS A 129 -1.20 14.70 10.44
C HIS A 129 -0.86 14.25 11.87
N ARG A 130 0.01 13.26 12.04
CA ARG A 130 0.26 12.55 13.32
C ARG A 130 -1.03 12.20 14.09
N ARG A 131 -2.11 11.93 13.35
CA ARG A 131 -3.39 11.49 13.92
C ARG A 131 -3.51 9.98 13.78
N GLU A 132 -4.17 9.37 14.76
CA GLU A 132 -4.55 7.96 14.71
C GLU A 132 -5.60 7.80 13.61
N ALA A 133 -5.24 7.08 12.56
CA ALA A 133 -6.08 6.85 11.39
C ALA A 133 -6.98 5.63 11.58
N ALA A 134 -6.48 4.59 12.25
CA ALA A 134 -7.23 3.40 12.59
C ALA A 134 -6.53 2.61 13.72
N ASN A 135 -7.32 1.79 14.43
CA ASN A 135 -6.83 0.90 15.49
C ASN A 135 -7.07 -0.55 15.11
N GLY A 136 -5.97 -1.31 15.05
CA GLY A 136 -5.97 -2.73 14.83
C GLY A 136 -6.27 -3.52 16.08
N HIS A 137 -7.35 -4.29 16.07
CA HIS A 137 -7.69 -5.21 17.15
C HIS A 137 -7.85 -6.62 16.59
N ALA A 138 -6.88 -7.49 16.88
CA ALA A 138 -6.96 -8.91 16.56
C ALA A 138 -6.86 -9.74 17.84
N ALA A 139 -7.43 -10.93 17.83
CA ALA A 139 -7.32 -11.86 18.94
C ALA A 139 -7.06 -13.27 18.43
N VAL A 140 -6.28 -14.03 19.19
CA VAL A 140 -6.07 -15.45 18.97
C VAL A 140 -6.51 -16.21 20.20
N ALA A 141 -7.48 -17.11 20.03
CA ALA A 141 -8.04 -17.88 21.13
C ALA A 141 -7.04 -18.88 21.70
N TYR A 142 -6.25 -19.55 20.85
CA TYR A 142 -5.32 -20.59 21.25
C TYR A 142 -4.10 -20.67 20.33
N ILE A 143 -2.92 -20.86 20.92
CA ILE A 143 -1.65 -21.10 20.23
C ILE A 143 -0.90 -22.22 20.96
N GLY A 144 -0.76 -23.37 20.30
CA GLY A 144 -0.02 -24.52 20.85
C GLY A 144 1.46 -24.24 21.13
N CYS A 145 2.11 -25.16 21.84
CA CYS A 145 3.55 -25.13 22.08
C CYS A 145 4.32 -25.23 20.76
N ARG A 146 5.39 -24.43 20.60
CA ARG A 146 6.20 -24.35 19.36
C ARG A 146 5.39 -24.13 18.08
N ASN A 147 4.15 -23.64 18.19
CA ASN A 147 3.25 -23.44 17.08
C ASN A 147 3.17 -21.96 16.68
N GLU A 148 2.64 -21.72 15.50
CA GLU A 148 2.38 -20.42 14.93
C GLU A 148 0.89 -20.30 14.59
N GLN A 149 0.33 -19.09 14.77
CA GLN A 149 -1.03 -18.76 14.40
C GLN A 149 -1.07 -17.39 13.73
N LEU A 150 -2.06 -17.21 12.84
CA LEU A 150 -2.31 -15.96 12.15
C LEU A 150 -3.52 -15.27 12.78
N ALA A 151 -3.31 -14.05 13.26
CA ALA A 151 -4.40 -13.15 13.61
C ALA A 151 -4.62 -12.18 12.45
N MET A 152 -5.86 -11.89 12.11
CA MET A 152 -6.21 -10.99 11.02
C MET A 152 -7.05 -9.85 11.55
N PHE A 153 -6.79 -8.65 11.03
CA PHE A 153 -7.60 -7.48 11.31
C PHE A 153 -7.86 -6.73 10.00
N ASN A 154 -9.13 -6.42 9.74
CA ASN A 154 -9.52 -5.62 8.59
C ASN A 154 -9.64 -4.16 9.01
N CYS A 155 -8.97 -3.28 8.28
CA CYS A 155 -9.10 -1.84 8.44
C CYS A 155 -9.32 -1.16 7.10
N ARG A 156 -9.83 0.06 7.20
CA ARG A 156 -9.92 1.03 6.11
C ARG A 156 -9.22 2.30 6.53
N VAL A 157 -8.51 2.91 5.58
CA VAL A 157 -7.87 4.21 5.75
C VAL A 157 -8.39 5.12 4.66
N ALA A 158 -8.94 6.28 5.03
CA ALA A 158 -9.69 7.13 4.12
C ALA A 158 -8.80 7.94 3.14
N GLN A 159 -7.58 8.30 3.56
CA GLN A 159 -6.70 9.20 2.81
C GLN A 159 -5.43 8.47 2.36
N ARG A 160 -4.91 8.83 1.19
CA ARG A 160 -3.61 8.34 0.72
C ARG A 160 -2.46 8.96 1.53
N GLY A 161 -1.28 8.35 1.46
CA GLY A 161 -0.07 8.90 2.08
C GLY A 161 0.77 7.86 2.82
N ARG A 162 1.73 8.34 3.61
CA ARG A 162 2.57 7.51 4.48
C ARG A 162 1.90 7.25 5.82
N TYR A 163 1.96 5.99 6.23
CA TYR A 163 1.42 5.52 7.49
C TYR A 163 2.46 4.74 8.26
N LEU A 164 2.45 4.93 9.57
CA LEU A 164 3.31 4.26 10.52
C LEU A 164 2.47 3.30 11.36
N LEU A 165 2.78 2.01 11.29
CA LEU A 165 2.21 0.98 12.17
C LEU A 165 3.03 0.87 13.46
N GLY A 166 2.33 0.92 14.58
CA GLY A 166 2.88 0.70 15.90
C GLY A 166 2.66 1.87 16.86
N PRO A 167 3.01 1.66 18.14
CA PRO A 167 3.62 0.45 18.70
C PRO A 167 2.63 -0.72 18.83
N LEU A 168 3.13 -1.95 18.70
CA LEU A 168 2.33 -3.18 18.87
C LEU A 168 2.17 -3.48 20.37
N LYS A 169 0.96 -3.86 20.78
CA LYS A 169 0.63 -4.20 22.16
C LYS A 169 0.01 -5.58 22.21
N LEU A 170 0.62 -6.47 22.98
CA LEU A 170 0.07 -7.78 23.30
C LEU A 170 -0.56 -7.74 24.69
N ALA A 171 -1.72 -8.33 24.86
CA ALA A 171 -2.36 -8.46 26.15
C ALA A 171 -2.98 -9.85 26.34
N THR A 172 -3.04 -10.30 27.60
CA THR A 172 -3.79 -11.50 27.98
C THR A 172 -4.28 -11.37 29.42
N GLU A 173 -5.45 -11.92 29.68
CA GLU A 173 -6.07 -12.02 31.02
C GLU A 173 -6.26 -13.49 31.45
N PHE A 174 -5.87 -14.43 30.59
CA PHE A 174 -5.97 -15.86 30.87
C PHE A 174 -4.99 -16.31 31.96
N PRO A 175 -5.32 -17.32 32.80
CA PRO A 175 -6.54 -18.15 32.82
C PRO A 175 -7.79 -17.56 33.48
N PHE A 176 -7.66 -16.92 34.64
CA PHE A 176 -8.82 -16.62 35.51
C PHE A 176 -9.39 -15.20 35.34
N GLY A 177 -8.79 -14.36 34.50
CA GLY A 177 -9.21 -12.96 34.36
C GLY A 177 -8.86 -12.06 35.55
N LEU A 178 -8.13 -12.55 36.56
CA LEU A 178 -7.79 -11.78 37.77
C LEU A 178 -6.68 -10.75 37.54
N MET A 179 -5.83 -10.97 36.54
CA MET A 179 -4.73 -10.05 36.21
C MET A 179 -4.60 -9.90 34.70
N ARG A 180 -4.40 -8.67 34.25
CA ARG A 180 -4.09 -8.32 32.85
C ARG A 180 -2.60 -8.11 32.69
N ALA A 181 -1.96 -8.98 31.92
CA ALA A 181 -0.59 -8.77 31.47
C ALA A 181 -0.60 -8.01 30.14
N VAL A 182 0.29 -7.04 29.99
CA VAL A 182 0.47 -6.24 28.77
C VAL A 182 1.94 -6.15 28.42
N ARG A 183 2.27 -6.42 27.16
CA ARG A 183 3.62 -6.29 26.61
C ARG A 183 3.62 -5.36 25.41
N TRP A 184 4.44 -4.32 25.47
CA TRP A 184 4.64 -3.40 24.35
C TRP A 184 5.86 -3.79 23.53
N ILE A 185 5.69 -3.83 22.22
CA ILE A 185 6.73 -4.09 21.23
C ILE A 185 6.83 -2.82 20.38
N ASP A 186 7.83 -1.99 20.67
CA ASP A 186 8.13 -0.78 19.92
C ASP A 186 8.89 -1.16 18.63
N ARG A 187 8.18 -1.86 17.75
CA ARG A 187 8.58 -2.09 16.37
C ARG A 187 7.66 -1.24 15.53
N ARG A 188 8.23 -0.33 14.76
CA ARG A 188 7.48 0.52 13.85
C ARG A 188 7.77 0.10 12.42
N GLU A 189 6.74 0.05 11.61
CA GLU A 189 6.83 -0.32 10.20
C GLU A 189 6.07 0.70 9.39
N GLU A 190 6.65 1.16 8.30
CA GLU A 190 6.06 2.14 7.41
C GLU A 190 5.42 1.44 6.21
N PHE A 191 4.29 1.97 5.77
CA PHE A 191 3.64 1.56 4.52
C PHE A 191 3.00 2.77 3.86
N ILE A 192 2.79 2.66 2.55
CA ILE A 192 2.17 3.71 1.75
C ILE A 192 0.77 3.24 1.36
N VAL A 193 -0.22 4.10 1.59
CA VAL A 193 -1.57 3.96 1.06
C VAL A 193 -1.64 4.75 -0.24
N TYR A 194 -1.87 4.03 -1.34
CA TYR A 194 -1.98 4.58 -2.68
C TYR A 194 -3.26 5.40 -2.88
N PRO A 195 -3.29 6.29 -3.88
CA PRO A 195 -4.49 7.03 -4.22
C PRO A 195 -5.66 6.10 -4.50
N ARG A 196 -6.86 6.56 -4.18
CA ARG A 196 -8.09 5.83 -4.51
C ARG A 196 -8.18 5.61 -6.03
N LEU A 197 -8.61 4.42 -6.44
CA LEU A 197 -8.91 4.14 -7.84
C LEU A 197 -10.39 4.44 -8.13
N GLY A 198 -10.64 5.08 -9.27
CA GLY A 198 -11.96 5.24 -9.84
C GLY A 198 -12.17 4.32 -11.04
N GLN A 199 -13.11 4.69 -11.90
CA GLN A 199 -13.43 3.96 -13.12
C GLN A 199 -13.35 4.90 -14.33
N LEU A 200 -12.70 4.45 -15.40
CA LEU A 200 -12.69 5.14 -16.68
C LEU A 200 -13.88 4.67 -17.54
N ARG A 201 -14.63 5.60 -18.12
CA ARG A 201 -15.80 5.30 -18.99
C ARG A 201 -15.37 4.77 -20.35
N GLN A 202 -16.18 3.93 -21.00
CA GLN A 202 -15.82 3.21 -22.24
C GLN A 202 -15.19 4.07 -23.37
N GLY A 203 -15.54 5.35 -23.48
CA GLY A 203 -14.98 6.29 -24.46
C GLY A 203 -13.57 6.82 -24.15
N TRP A 204 -12.99 6.52 -22.98
CA TRP A 204 -11.71 7.09 -22.54
C TRP A 204 -10.56 6.81 -23.52
N ARG A 205 -10.53 5.60 -24.10
CA ARG A 205 -9.51 5.21 -25.10
C ARG A 205 -9.67 6.01 -26.39
N GLY A 206 -10.91 6.20 -26.83
CA GLY A 206 -11.24 6.99 -28.01
C GLY A 206 -10.86 8.46 -27.82
N TRP A 207 -11.03 9.03 -26.62
CA TRP A 207 -10.58 10.38 -26.30
C TRP A 207 -9.05 10.50 -26.31
N MET A 208 -8.34 9.51 -25.75
CA MET A 208 -6.88 9.46 -25.71
C MET A 208 -6.24 9.27 -27.09
N LEU A 209 -6.86 8.44 -27.93
CA LEU A 209 -6.39 8.07 -29.25
C LEU A 209 -7.03 8.90 -30.37
N SER A 210 -7.96 9.81 -30.04
CA SER A 210 -8.65 10.64 -31.02
C SER A 210 -7.60 11.40 -31.83
N GLU A 211 -7.84 11.59 -33.12
CA GLU A 211 -6.85 12.15 -34.02
C GLU A 211 -6.96 13.68 -34.02
N GLN A 212 -5.85 14.40 -33.76
CA GLN A 212 -5.80 15.81 -34.14
C GLN A 212 -5.64 15.91 -35.67
N PRO A 213 -6.47 16.67 -36.39
CA PRO A 213 -6.29 16.88 -37.82
C PRO A 213 -4.98 17.65 -38.08
N GLY A 214 -3.94 16.94 -38.52
CA GLY A 214 -2.64 17.54 -38.87
C GLY A 214 -1.43 16.62 -38.66
N LEU A 215 -1.46 15.73 -37.65
CA LEU A 215 -0.36 14.80 -37.34
C LEU A 215 -0.42 13.47 -38.13
N VAL A 216 -1.49 13.28 -38.91
CA VAL A 216 -1.78 12.11 -39.75
C VAL A 216 -0.64 11.76 -40.70
N ALA A 217 0.13 12.75 -41.15
CA ALA A 217 1.17 12.55 -42.14
C ALA A 217 2.42 11.85 -41.55
N SER A 218 2.67 11.90 -40.23
CA SER A 218 3.88 11.33 -39.61
C SER A 218 3.69 9.86 -39.19
N ARG A 219 2.54 9.50 -38.60
CA ARG A 219 2.23 8.10 -38.18
C ARG A 219 2.16 7.13 -39.35
N ARG A 220 1.70 7.57 -40.53
CA ARG A 220 1.71 6.73 -41.74
C ARG A 220 3.11 6.56 -42.37
N ARG A 221 4.10 7.38 -41.97
CA ARG A 221 5.47 7.33 -42.50
C ARG A 221 6.44 6.54 -41.62
N ALA A 222 6.07 6.22 -40.38
CA ALA A 222 6.88 5.38 -39.51
C ALA A 222 6.74 3.90 -39.91
N GLY A 223 7.59 3.47 -40.84
CA GLY A 223 8.05 2.10 -41.05
C GLY A 223 6.99 0.99 -41.02
N VAL A 224 6.67 0.46 -42.21
CA VAL A 224 6.06 -0.87 -42.30
C VAL A 224 7.07 -1.90 -41.78
N ASN A 225 7.03 -2.12 -40.47
CA ASN A 225 7.87 -3.11 -39.81
C ASN A 225 7.27 -4.50 -40.02
N GLU A 226 8.15 -5.48 -40.20
CA GLU A 226 7.84 -6.90 -40.37
C GLU A 226 7.23 -7.44 -39.06
N GLY A 227 5.90 -7.47 -38.99
CA GLY A 227 5.13 -8.16 -37.94
C GLY A 227 4.83 -9.61 -38.29
N ASP A 228 3.97 -10.26 -37.50
CA ASP A 228 3.47 -11.61 -37.79
C ASP A 228 2.50 -11.60 -38.98
N PHE A 229 2.50 -12.67 -39.77
CA PHE A 229 1.63 -12.79 -40.95
C PHE A 229 0.14 -12.82 -40.53
N TYR A 230 -0.59 -11.79 -40.93
CA TYR A 230 -2.02 -11.63 -40.63
C TYR A 230 -2.91 -12.18 -41.74
N GLY A 231 -2.51 -11.99 -43.00
CA GLY A 231 -3.32 -12.42 -44.14
C GLY A 231 -2.76 -12.01 -45.49
N LEU A 232 -3.55 -12.22 -46.55
CA LEU A 232 -3.22 -11.82 -47.92
C LEU A 232 -4.24 -10.80 -48.41
N ARG A 233 -3.78 -9.74 -49.05
CA ARG A 233 -4.62 -8.78 -49.77
C ARG A 233 -4.18 -8.62 -51.22
N GLY A 234 -5.04 -8.07 -52.06
CA GLY A 234 -4.66 -7.62 -53.40
C GLY A 234 -3.63 -6.49 -53.35
N TRP A 235 -2.68 -6.51 -54.27
CA TRP A 235 -1.62 -5.49 -54.41
C TRP A 235 -2.20 -4.12 -54.78
N GLN A 236 -1.68 -3.07 -54.14
CA GLN A 236 -1.99 -1.69 -54.48
C GLN A 236 -0.73 -0.92 -54.85
N ASN A 237 -0.90 0.11 -55.69
CA ASN A 237 0.19 1.03 -56.05
C ASN A 237 0.77 1.67 -54.77
N GLY A 238 2.04 1.35 -54.47
CA GLY A 238 2.74 1.78 -53.25
C GLY A 238 3.19 0.61 -52.36
N ASP A 239 2.67 -0.59 -52.59
CA ASP A 239 3.12 -1.79 -51.87
C ASP A 239 4.51 -2.25 -52.31
N SER A 240 5.35 -2.61 -51.32
CA SER A 240 6.68 -3.15 -51.57
C SER A 240 6.59 -4.50 -52.29
N ARG A 241 7.32 -4.64 -53.40
CA ARG A 241 7.43 -5.89 -54.16
C ARG A 241 7.97 -7.06 -53.33
N ARG A 242 8.69 -6.78 -52.23
CA ARG A 242 9.25 -7.80 -51.32
C ARG A 242 8.17 -8.58 -50.55
N TRP A 243 6.97 -8.01 -50.41
CA TRP A 243 5.88 -8.65 -49.66
C TRP A 243 4.89 -9.40 -50.57
N ILE A 244 5.18 -9.51 -51.87
CA ILE A 244 4.36 -10.31 -52.79
C ILE A 244 4.46 -11.79 -52.40
N HIS A 245 3.32 -12.40 -52.14
CA HIS A 245 3.22 -13.82 -51.90
C HIS A 245 3.14 -14.57 -53.24
N TRP A 246 4.30 -14.86 -53.82
CA TRP A 246 4.40 -15.45 -55.15
C TRP A 246 3.61 -16.75 -55.32
N ARG A 247 3.54 -17.60 -54.29
CA ARG A 247 2.80 -18.86 -54.34
C ARG A 247 1.29 -18.65 -54.49
N THR A 248 0.72 -17.63 -53.85
CA THR A 248 -0.71 -17.32 -54.00
C THR A 248 -0.97 -16.56 -55.29
N THR A 249 -0.08 -15.64 -55.65
CA THR A 249 -0.12 -14.90 -56.92
C THR A 249 -0.16 -15.85 -58.12
N ALA A 250 0.68 -16.90 -58.11
CA ALA A 250 0.71 -17.90 -59.16
C ALA A 250 -0.57 -18.74 -59.27
N ARG A 251 -1.36 -18.86 -58.18
CA ARG A 251 -2.59 -19.66 -58.16
C ARG A 251 -3.83 -18.86 -58.59
N ILE A 252 -3.88 -17.57 -58.26
CA ILE A 252 -5.05 -16.71 -58.49
C ILE A 252 -4.87 -15.84 -59.74
N GLY A 253 -3.64 -15.69 -60.24
CA GLY A 253 -3.34 -14.85 -61.41
C GLY A 253 -3.26 -13.34 -61.09
N GLU A 254 -3.53 -12.96 -59.85
CA GLU A 254 -3.50 -11.58 -59.36
C GLU A 254 -2.42 -11.41 -58.28
N LEU A 255 -1.77 -10.24 -58.24
CA LEU A 255 -0.73 -9.93 -57.25
C LEU A 255 -1.31 -9.89 -55.84
N ALA A 256 -0.89 -10.83 -54.99
CA ALA A 256 -1.27 -10.89 -53.59
C ALA A 256 -0.10 -10.48 -52.68
N VAL A 257 -0.34 -9.60 -51.73
CA VAL A 257 0.65 -9.05 -50.79
C VAL A 257 0.37 -9.55 -49.38
N ARG A 258 1.42 -9.98 -48.67
CA ARG A 258 1.37 -10.33 -47.24
C ARG A 258 0.98 -9.09 -46.43
N GLN A 259 -0.12 -9.17 -45.68
CA GLN A 259 -0.41 -8.27 -44.59
C GLN A 259 0.23 -8.81 -43.32
N PHE A 260 0.87 -7.91 -42.59
CA PHE A 260 1.40 -8.20 -41.27
C PHE A 260 0.51 -7.55 -40.21
N GLU A 261 0.29 -8.23 -39.10
CA GLU A 261 -0.44 -7.67 -37.97
C GLU A 261 0.44 -6.58 -37.36
N GLN A 262 0.02 -5.33 -37.49
CA GLN A 262 0.71 -4.24 -36.83
C GLN A 262 0.28 -4.24 -35.37
N GLN A 263 1.03 -4.95 -34.53
CA GLN A 263 0.91 -4.84 -33.08
C GLN A 263 1.44 -3.46 -32.69
N GLN A 264 0.57 -2.44 -32.79
CA GLN A 264 0.93 -1.08 -32.44
C GLN A 264 1.18 -1.04 -30.93
N ARG A 265 2.45 -1.00 -30.54
CA ARG A 265 2.87 -0.67 -29.18
C ARG A 265 2.24 0.68 -28.85
N GLN A 266 1.24 0.66 -27.97
CA GLN A 266 0.62 1.89 -27.50
C GLN A 266 1.68 2.68 -26.74
N GLN A 267 1.82 3.95 -27.07
CA GLN A 267 2.80 4.86 -26.48
C GLN A 267 2.03 6.05 -25.92
N ILE A 268 2.29 6.41 -24.66
CA ILE A 268 1.58 7.52 -24.01
C ILE A 268 2.45 8.21 -22.96
N GLY A 269 2.46 9.54 -23.00
CA GLY A 269 2.97 10.39 -21.93
C GLY A 269 1.84 10.83 -21.01
N ILE A 270 2.05 10.81 -19.71
CA ILE A 270 1.11 11.31 -18.71
C ILE A 270 1.84 12.34 -17.87
N LEU A 271 1.35 13.58 -17.86
CA LEU A 271 1.85 14.68 -17.05
C LEU A 271 0.77 15.10 -16.06
N VAL A 272 1.09 15.05 -14.77
CA VAL A 272 0.19 15.47 -13.69
C VAL A 272 0.65 16.81 -13.14
N ASP A 273 -0.23 17.81 -13.26
CA ASP A 273 0.02 19.19 -12.85
C ASP A 273 -0.66 19.48 -11.49
N LEU A 274 0.13 19.61 -10.43
CA LEU A 274 -0.33 19.83 -9.06
C LEU A 274 -0.50 21.32 -8.71
N HIS A 275 -0.93 22.15 -9.68
CA HIS A 275 -1.04 23.61 -9.54
C HIS A 275 -1.87 24.05 -8.32
N GLN A 276 -1.42 25.12 -7.66
CA GLN A 276 -1.88 25.51 -6.32
C GLN A 276 -3.18 26.34 -6.29
N ASP A 277 -3.55 27.03 -7.38
CA ASP A 277 -4.59 28.09 -7.36
C ASP A 277 -6.06 27.61 -7.33
N VAL A 278 -6.31 26.30 -7.25
CA VAL A 278 -7.68 25.77 -7.18
C VAL A 278 -8.11 25.57 -5.71
N PRO A 279 -9.25 26.15 -5.28
CA PRO A 279 -9.60 26.27 -3.86
C PRO A 279 -9.89 24.94 -3.15
N SER A 280 -10.35 23.88 -3.84
CA SER A 280 -10.85 22.66 -3.19
C SER A 280 -9.85 21.50 -3.14
N GLY A 281 -9.62 20.95 -1.93
CA GLY A 281 -8.81 19.74 -1.71
C GLY A 281 -9.32 18.54 -2.50
N GLU A 282 -10.62 18.49 -2.74
CA GLU A 282 -11.31 17.42 -3.45
C GLU A 282 -10.89 17.33 -4.93
N SER A 283 -10.70 18.47 -5.62
CA SER A 283 -10.24 18.49 -7.01
C SER A 283 -8.84 17.91 -7.17
N LEU A 284 -7.98 18.07 -6.15
CA LEU A 284 -6.66 17.45 -6.12
C LEU A 284 -6.75 15.94 -5.92
N GLU A 285 -7.56 15.49 -4.94
CA GLU A 285 -7.81 14.06 -4.73
C GLU A 285 -8.32 13.41 -6.01
N ARG A 286 -9.25 14.07 -6.71
CA ARG A 286 -9.81 13.64 -7.99
C ARG A 286 -8.76 13.58 -9.10
N LEU A 287 -7.89 14.59 -9.20
CA LEU A 287 -6.74 14.60 -10.13
C LEU A 287 -5.85 13.37 -9.92
N ILE A 288 -5.48 13.13 -8.67
CA ILE A 288 -4.57 12.04 -8.31
C ILE A 288 -5.24 10.68 -8.50
N ALA A 289 -6.53 10.56 -8.15
CA ALA A 289 -7.32 9.37 -8.38
C ALA A 289 -7.44 9.05 -9.88
N PHE A 290 -7.70 10.07 -10.72
CA PHE A 290 -7.71 9.92 -12.17
C PHE A 290 -6.35 9.44 -12.70
N ALA A 291 -5.25 10.11 -12.32
CA ALA A 291 -3.92 9.73 -12.77
C ALA A 291 -3.54 8.30 -12.36
N ALA A 292 -3.84 7.90 -11.12
CA ALA A 292 -3.63 6.54 -10.64
C ALA A 292 -4.45 5.51 -11.42
N THR A 293 -5.73 5.83 -11.68
CA THR A 293 -6.64 4.97 -12.46
C THR A 293 -6.16 4.82 -13.90
N LEU A 294 -5.75 5.93 -14.52
CA LEU A 294 -5.24 5.96 -15.88
C LEU A 294 -3.98 5.11 -16.03
N VAL A 295 -2.99 5.30 -15.16
CA VAL A 295 -1.76 4.52 -15.18
C VAL A 295 -2.04 3.04 -14.97
N ASN A 296 -2.94 2.69 -14.03
CA ASN A 296 -3.29 1.30 -13.76
C ASN A 296 -3.98 0.63 -14.96
N GLU A 297 -4.86 1.35 -15.66
CA GLU A 297 -5.58 0.83 -16.82
C GLU A 297 -4.69 0.69 -18.06
N VAL A 298 -3.84 1.68 -18.33
CA VAL A 298 -2.90 1.67 -19.46
C VAL A 298 -1.86 0.54 -19.30
N LEU A 299 -1.39 0.30 -18.08
CA LEU A 299 -0.43 -0.76 -17.78
C LEU A 299 -1.03 -2.18 -17.73
N ARG A 300 -2.35 -2.35 -17.91
CA ARG A 300 -2.94 -3.69 -18.10
C ARG A 300 -2.43 -4.37 -19.35
N ASN A 301 -2.12 -3.59 -20.38
CA ASN A 301 -1.49 -4.05 -21.60
C ASN A 301 0.04 -3.99 -21.42
N PRO A 302 0.73 -5.14 -21.29
CA PRO A 302 2.15 -5.18 -20.94
C PRO A 302 3.09 -4.57 -22.00
N GLU A 303 2.62 -4.43 -23.23
CA GLU A 303 3.38 -3.87 -24.35
C GLU A 303 3.26 -2.34 -24.47
N THR A 304 2.41 -1.73 -23.65
CA THR A 304 2.20 -0.28 -23.66
C THR A 304 3.39 0.42 -23.04
N GLN A 305 3.97 1.36 -23.77
CA GLN A 305 5.05 2.21 -23.27
C GLN A 305 4.44 3.47 -22.66
N VAL A 306 4.81 3.75 -21.41
CA VAL A 306 4.26 4.85 -20.63
C VAL A 306 5.40 5.71 -20.10
N GLY A 307 5.27 7.00 -20.30
CA GLY A 307 6.06 8.04 -19.66
C GLY A 307 5.16 8.73 -18.64
N PHE A 308 5.66 8.95 -17.43
CA PHE A 308 4.92 9.61 -16.36
C PHE A 308 5.78 10.72 -15.77
N ALA A 309 5.22 11.91 -15.64
CA ALA A 309 5.83 13.03 -14.96
C ALA A 309 4.81 13.71 -14.05
N ILE A 310 5.29 14.24 -12.93
CA ILE A 310 4.50 14.99 -11.96
C ILE A 310 5.27 16.24 -11.55
N THR A 311 4.58 17.36 -11.36
CA THR A 311 5.24 18.66 -11.18
C THR A 311 6.13 18.76 -9.94
N ASP A 312 5.83 18.00 -8.88
CA ASP A 312 6.59 17.94 -7.62
C ASP A 312 7.61 16.78 -7.55
N GLY A 313 7.74 16.00 -8.63
CA GLY A 313 8.48 14.73 -8.61
C GLY A 313 9.32 14.49 -9.87
N MET A 314 9.75 13.25 -10.06
CA MET A 314 10.62 12.84 -11.17
C MET A 314 9.82 12.38 -12.39
N ALA A 315 10.33 12.63 -13.60
CA ALA A 315 9.84 11.99 -14.81
C ALA A 315 10.44 10.59 -14.97
N ILE A 316 9.60 9.59 -15.20
CA ILE A 316 10.00 8.19 -15.35
C ILE A 316 9.28 7.54 -16.54
N SER A 317 9.90 6.52 -17.16
CA SER A 317 9.24 5.68 -18.16
C SER A 317 9.45 4.20 -17.87
N ASN A 318 8.47 3.38 -18.25
CA ASN A 318 8.57 1.93 -18.21
C ASN A 318 9.49 1.33 -19.29
N ARG A 319 10.09 2.15 -20.17
CA ARG A 319 11.19 1.70 -21.05
C ARG A 319 12.41 1.26 -20.26
N ASN A 320 12.70 1.96 -19.17
CA ASN A 320 13.89 1.74 -18.33
C ASN A 320 13.58 0.93 -17.06
N CYS A 321 12.32 0.59 -16.82
CA CYS A 321 11.83 -0.03 -15.59
C CYS A 321 10.77 -1.10 -15.90
N ARG A 322 10.84 -2.28 -15.27
CA ARG A 322 9.81 -3.32 -15.43
C ARG A 322 8.42 -2.77 -15.04
N GLY A 323 7.37 -3.11 -15.80
CA GLY A 323 6.03 -2.51 -15.67
C GLY A 323 5.46 -2.49 -14.24
N GLY A 324 5.65 -3.55 -13.45
CA GLY A 324 5.19 -3.60 -12.05
C GLY A 324 6.00 -2.74 -11.07
N GLU A 325 7.29 -2.50 -11.33
CA GLU A 325 8.09 -1.56 -10.55
C GLU A 325 7.75 -0.13 -10.92
N PHE A 326 7.62 0.15 -12.22
CA PHE A 326 7.15 1.44 -12.73
C PHE A 326 5.80 1.81 -12.12
N ARG A 327 4.81 0.90 -12.14
CA ARG A 327 3.50 1.11 -11.51
C ARG A 327 3.62 1.50 -10.05
N ARG A 328 4.40 0.75 -9.25
CA ARG A 328 4.58 1.03 -7.82
C ARG A 328 5.26 2.37 -7.57
N ARG A 329 6.27 2.75 -8.38
CA ARG A 329 6.93 4.06 -8.27
C ARG A 329 5.96 5.20 -8.59
N VAL A 330 5.17 5.09 -9.66
CA VAL A 330 4.17 6.09 -10.03
C VAL A 330 3.10 6.24 -8.94
N LEU A 331 2.52 5.12 -8.48
CA LEU A 331 1.50 5.15 -7.42
C LEU A 331 2.07 5.67 -6.09
N SER A 332 3.32 5.34 -5.76
CA SER A 332 4.00 5.91 -4.59
C SER A 332 4.20 7.41 -4.72
N SER A 333 4.62 7.90 -5.90
CA SER A 333 4.76 9.34 -6.15
C SER A 333 3.42 10.06 -5.99
N LEU A 334 2.34 9.52 -6.58
CA LEU A 334 0.99 10.06 -6.46
C LEU A 334 0.44 10.00 -5.02
N ALA A 335 0.81 8.97 -4.24
CA ALA A 335 0.43 8.85 -2.84
C ALA A 335 1.04 9.96 -1.97
N LEU A 336 2.26 10.41 -2.32
CA LEU A 336 3.01 11.43 -1.58
C LEU A 336 2.85 12.83 -2.18
N ALA A 337 2.22 12.92 -3.36
CA ALA A 337 1.99 14.17 -4.06
C ALA A 337 1.20 15.14 -3.18
N THR A 338 1.79 16.30 -2.96
CA THR A 338 1.19 17.38 -2.17
C THR A 338 1.07 18.62 -3.05
N ARG A 339 0.20 19.56 -2.64
CA ARG A 339 0.15 20.86 -3.31
C ARG A 339 1.48 21.55 -3.11
N GLN A 340 2.23 21.76 -4.18
CA GLN A 340 3.49 22.47 -4.13
C GLN A 340 3.59 23.42 -5.31
N PRO A 341 4.22 24.59 -5.14
CA PRO A 341 4.76 25.34 -6.26
C PRO A 341 5.91 24.51 -6.85
N GLY A 342 5.59 23.70 -7.85
CA GLY A 342 6.55 22.86 -8.56
C GLY A 342 7.37 23.65 -9.57
N ALA A 343 8.26 22.95 -10.28
CA ALA A 343 8.88 23.48 -11.50
C ALA A 343 7.78 23.91 -12.49
N PRO A 344 8.00 24.95 -13.30
CA PRO A 344 7.01 25.37 -14.28
C PRO A 344 6.66 24.19 -15.19
N LEU A 345 5.38 24.08 -15.56
CA LEU A 345 4.84 22.97 -16.34
C LEU A 345 5.67 22.67 -17.60
N HIS A 346 6.18 23.72 -18.24
CA HIS A 346 7.07 23.63 -19.39
C HIS A 346 8.33 22.78 -19.14
N ASP A 347 9.02 23.00 -18.01
CA ASP A 347 10.25 22.26 -17.68
C ASP A 347 9.95 20.78 -17.48
N LYS A 348 8.82 20.46 -16.84
CA LYS A 348 8.38 19.08 -16.61
C LYS A 348 7.89 18.40 -17.87
N LEU A 349 7.27 19.14 -18.78
CA LEU A 349 6.94 18.64 -20.11
C LEU A 349 8.21 18.29 -20.90
N ARG A 350 9.25 19.13 -20.84
CA ARG A 350 10.55 18.86 -21.46
C ARG A 350 11.21 17.62 -20.85
N GLU A 351 11.17 17.48 -19.53
CA GLU A 351 11.69 16.30 -18.84
C GLU A 351 10.94 15.03 -19.29
N LEU A 352 9.60 15.08 -19.37
CA LEU A 352 8.79 13.99 -19.89
C LEU A 352 9.20 13.63 -21.33
N VAL A 353 9.33 14.63 -22.22
CA VAL A 353 9.76 14.45 -23.63
C VAL A 353 11.22 13.98 -23.75
N SER A 354 12.04 14.10 -22.71
CA SER A 354 13.38 13.47 -22.74
C SER A 354 13.32 11.98 -22.41
N VAL A 355 12.28 11.56 -21.69
CA VAL A 355 12.06 10.19 -21.22
C VAL A 355 11.06 9.43 -22.11
N SER A 356 10.19 10.14 -22.82
CA SER A 356 9.26 9.67 -23.86
C SER A 356 9.65 10.23 -25.24
N ASP A 357 9.41 9.54 -26.35
CA ASP A 357 9.69 10.16 -27.66
C ASP A 357 8.71 11.32 -27.96
N ALA A 358 9.14 12.29 -28.76
CA ALA A 358 8.33 13.44 -29.15
C ALA A 358 7.03 13.10 -29.91
N ASN A 359 6.90 11.88 -30.47
CA ASN A 359 5.71 11.45 -31.22
C ASN A 359 4.63 10.82 -30.33
N TRP A 360 4.86 10.73 -29.01
CA TRP A 360 3.89 10.14 -28.11
C TRP A 360 2.74 11.12 -27.86
N PRO A 361 1.48 10.64 -27.85
CA PRO A 361 0.37 11.43 -27.32
C PRO A 361 0.60 11.68 -25.84
N ILE A 362 0.54 12.94 -25.42
CA ILE A 362 0.76 13.36 -24.03
C ILE A 362 -0.56 13.84 -23.44
N VAL A 363 -1.00 13.17 -22.38
CA VAL A 363 -2.14 13.57 -21.57
C VAL A 363 -1.64 14.43 -20.41
N ILE A 364 -2.06 15.68 -20.37
CA ILE A 364 -1.83 16.61 -19.27
C ILE A 364 -3.10 16.65 -18.42
N ALA A 365 -3.01 16.08 -17.22
CA ALA A 365 -4.08 16.14 -16.23
C ALA A 365 -3.76 17.29 -15.25
N SER A 366 -4.65 18.27 -15.19
CA SER A 366 -4.47 19.46 -14.35
C SER A 366 -5.78 19.87 -13.69
N THR A 367 -5.69 20.69 -12.64
CA THR A 367 -6.84 21.35 -12.00
C THR A 367 -7.09 22.75 -12.57
N ARG A 368 -6.13 23.35 -13.28
CA ARG A 368 -6.32 24.67 -13.93
C ARG A 368 -6.85 24.53 -15.37
N PRO A 369 -7.53 25.57 -15.90
CA PRO A 369 -7.87 25.62 -17.32
C PRO A 369 -6.61 25.58 -18.19
N MET A 370 -6.77 25.16 -19.45
CA MET A 370 -5.68 25.08 -20.41
C MET A 370 -5.10 26.48 -20.65
N ASP A 371 -3.82 26.65 -20.31
CA ASP A 371 -3.08 27.88 -20.51
C ASP A 371 -1.87 27.60 -21.40
N LEU A 372 -1.91 28.13 -22.62
CA LEU A 372 -0.84 27.96 -23.60
C LEU A 372 0.44 28.70 -23.16
N GLN A 373 0.34 29.80 -22.41
CA GLN A 373 1.51 30.55 -21.94
C GLN A 373 2.31 29.73 -20.93
N ALA A 374 1.63 28.94 -20.09
CA ALA A 374 2.27 28.03 -19.15
C ALA A 374 3.04 26.88 -19.83
N LEU A 375 2.73 26.58 -21.10
CA LEU A 375 3.37 25.53 -21.91
C LEU A 375 4.51 26.05 -22.79
N GLU A 376 4.56 27.35 -23.09
CA GLU A 376 5.52 27.94 -24.03
C GLU A 376 6.85 28.36 -23.37
N GLY A 377 6.90 28.46 -22.04
CA GLY A 377 8.09 28.90 -21.32
C GLY A 377 8.41 30.39 -21.57
N ASN A 378 9.37 30.94 -20.84
CA ASN A 378 9.68 32.39 -20.90
C ASN A 378 10.42 32.83 -22.18
N ARG A 379 10.70 31.92 -23.12
CA ARG A 379 11.44 32.19 -24.37
C ARG A 379 10.76 31.51 -25.57
N ALA A 380 10.37 32.31 -26.57
CA ALA A 380 9.62 31.87 -27.75
C ALA A 380 10.33 30.80 -28.62
N ASP A 381 11.67 30.69 -28.55
CA ASP A 381 12.47 29.71 -29.33
C ASP A 381 12.48 28.28 -28.73
N GLU A 382 11.96 28.08 -27.52
CA GLU A 382 11.97 26.77 -26.82
C GLU A 382 10.60 26.06 -26.81
N SER A 383 9.62 26.53 -27.61
CA SER A 383 8.26 25.96 -27.63
C SER A 383 8.25 24.52 -28.18
N VAL A 384 8.26 23.54 -27.26
CA VAL A 384 8.07 22.12 -27.58
C VAL A 384 6.59 21.81 -27.84
N ALA A 385 5.68 22.59 -27.25
CA ALA A 385 4.24 22.32 -27.22
C ALA A 385 3.59 22.24 -28.60
N GLY A 386 3.98 23.11 -29.55
CA GLY A 386 3.38 23.16 -30.88
C GLY A 386 3.66 21.95 -31.78
N ARG A 387 4.60 21.07 -31.40
CA ARG A 387 4.96 19.86 -32.14
C ARG A 387 4.42 18.57 -31.52
N LEU A 388 3.80 18.66 -30.34
CA LEU A 388 3.35 17.53 -29.55
C LEU A 388 1.84 17.30 -29.72
N ASP A 389 1.42 16.04 -29.68
CA ASP A 389 -0.01 15.68 -29.60
C ASP A 389 -0.46 15.82 -28.13
N LEU A 390 -0.83 17.03 -27.74
CA LEU A 390 -1.23 17.35 -26.37
C LEU A 390 -2.73 17.16 -26.16
N ARG A 391 -3.09 16.50 -25.07
CA ARG A 391 -4.46 16.31 -24.59
C ARG A 391 -4.59 16.90 -23.19
N TRP A 392 -5.30 18.01 -23.07
CA TRP A 392 -5.55 18.64 -21.78
C TRP A 392 -6.82 18.10 -21.15
N LEU A 393 -6.74 17.66 -19.89
CA LEU A 393 -7.91 17.33 -19.08
C LEU A 393 -7.94 18.20 -17.83
N ASN A 394 -8.95 19.06 -17.75
CA ASN A 394 -9.24 19.84 -16.56
C ASN A 394 -10.19 19.05 -15.64
N LEU A 395 -9.69 18.61 -14.49
CA LEU A 395 -10.47 17.84 -13.50
C LEU A 395 -11.23 18.71 -12.49
N ALA A 396 -11.09 20.04 -12.57
CA ALA A 396 -11.98 20.97 -11.88
C ALA A 396 -13.31 21.18 -12.64
N ASP A 397 -13.37 20.80 -13.92
CA ASP A 397 -14.56 20.97 -14.75
C ASP A 397 -15.40 19.67 -14.86
N SER A 398 -16.71 19.86 -15.01
CA SER A 398 -17.74 18.85 -15.25
C SER A 398 -17.49 17.99 -16.50
N SER A 399 -16.75 18.51 -17.49
CA SER A 399 -16.33 17.76 -18.68
C SER A 399 -15.55 16.49 -18.35
N SER A 400 -14.87 16.45 -17.20
CA SER A 400 -14.15 15.27 -16.73
C SER A 400 -15.05 14.08 -16.33
N GLU A 401 -16.32 14.31 -15.99
CA GLU A 401 -17.29 13.25 -15.62
C GLU A 401 -17.64 12.32 -16.77
N GLN A 402 -17.44 12.79 -18.01
CA GLN A 402 -17.63 12.00 -19.22
C GLN A 402 -16.52 10.96 -19.42
N ILE A 403 -15.40 11.09 -18.70
CA ILE A 403 -14.22 10.24 -18.84
C ILE A 403 -13.95 9.45 -17.55
N PHE A 404 -14.11 10.08 -16.39
CA PHE A 404 -13.76 9.52 -15.09
C PHE A 404 -14.92 9.58 -14.10
N MET A 405 -15.18 8.46 -13.46
CA MET A 405 -16.11 8.34 -12.35
C MET A 405 -15.36 7.93 -11.09
N GLU A 406 -15.53 8.68 -10.01
CA GLU A 406 -15.07 8.22 -8.71
C GLU A 406 -15.93 7.05 -8.24
N THR A 407 -15.28 6.05 -7.65
CA THR A 407 -16.01 5.01 -6.92
C THR A 407 -16.78 5.69 -5.78
N PRO A 408 -18.06 5.40 -5.53
CA PRO A 408 -18.82 6.04 -4.45
C PRO A 408 -18.15 5.80 -3.10
N ARG A 409 -18.11 6.80 -2.21
CA ARG A 409 -17.68 6.61 -0.82
C ARG A 409 -18.75 5.76 -0.13
N ASP A 410 -18.47 4.48 0.09
CA ASP A 410 -19.24 3.70 1.05
C ASP A 410 -18.86 4.25 2.43
N ASP A 411 -19.58 5.23 2.96
CA ASP A 411 -19.29 5.81 4.28
C ASP A 411 -19.52 4.79 5.40
#